data_AF-A0A1B7UT61-F1
#
_entry.id   AF-A0A1B7UT61-F1
#
_cell.length_a   1.000
_cell.length_b   1.000
_cell.length_c   1.000
_cell.angle_alpha   90.00
_cell.angle_beta   90.00
_cell.angle_gamma   90.00
#
_symmetry.space_group_name_H-M   'P 1'
#
loop_
_entity.id
_entity.type
_entity.pdbx_description
1 polymer ?
#
loop_
_entity_poly.entity_id
_entity_poly.type
_entity_poly.pdbx_seq_one_letter_code
_entity_poly.pdbx_strand_id
1 'polypeptide(L)'
;MKSVSFAESIDALLLDETYKERQKDKKRADYLLFDRKLILELKSLVKDPSSKVEEEIDKHRNREDFPLIYGQTDLQKILKHLPDGESINRRIHRDITRSVEKGLRSADKQFVDTKYIFELIESISLLVVLNQDIEIFSPEVLLSRLSQHLCSSLPSSPRLENVDFVWIISESHLCVVPNIPNAFPSILLKSPNLKQHEWFAPLFEKLQLEWARFNGLPLVQLNMESMESPSNISFRSAKVEEPKTTIQARRFSAP
;
A
#
# COMPACT_ATOMS: atom_id res chain seq x y z
N MET A 1 -0.40 -16.01 -20.57
CA MET A 1 0.20 -15.21 -19.48
C MET A 1 1.54 -15.85 -19.15
N LYS A 2 2.67 -15.15 -19.24
CA LYS A 2 3.98 -15.73 -18.90
C LYS A 2 4.04 -15.84 -17.37
N SER A 3 4.02 -17.04 -16.80
CA SER A 3 4.37 -17.22 -15.39
C SER A 3 5.89 -17.39 -15.28
N VAL A 4 6.47 -16.85 -14.23
CA VAL A 4 7.87 -17.13 -13.88
C VAL A 4 7.95 -18.55 -13.32
N SER A 5 9.05 -19.26 -13.61
CA SER A 5 9.18 -20.69 -13.30
C SER A 5 9.14 -21.04 -11.81
N PHE A 6 9.31 -20.05 -10.95
CA PHE A 6 9.29 -20.19 -9.49
C PHE A 6 7.93 -19.82 -8.88
N ALA A 7 6.90 -19.56 -9.68
CA ALA A 7 5.57 -19.17 -9.21
C ALA A 7 4.50 -20.20 -9.59
N GLU A 8 3.71 -20.61 -8.60
CA GLU A 8 2.51 -21.42 -8.75
C GLU A 8 1.28 -20.55 -8.46
N SER A 9 0.29 -20.55 -9.36
CA SER A 9 -1.01 -19.93 -9.09
C SER A 9 -1.82 -20.83 -8.15
N ILE A 10 -2.28 -20.29 -7.02
CA ILE A 10 -3.05 -21.08 -6.05
C ILE A 10 -4.39 -21.51 -6.64
N ASP A 11 -5.08 -20.64 -7.38
CA ASP A 11 -6.35 -21.00 -8.02
C ASP A 11 -6.19 -22.21 -8.98
N ALA A 12 -5.05 -22.34 -9.67
CA ALA A 12 -4.77 -23.50 -10.51
C ALA A 12 -4.51 -24.77 -9.69
N LEU A 13 -3.80 -24.68 -8.55
CA LEU A 13 -3.55 -25.80 -7.65
C LEU A 13 -4.83 -26.32 -7.00
N LEU A 14 -5.77 -25.43 -6.68
CA LEU A 14 -7.03 -25.76 -6.02
C LEU A 14 -8.04 -26.50 -6.91
N LEU A 15 -7.74 -26.66 -8.21
CA LEU A 15 -8.48 -27.56 -9.09
C LEU A 15 -8.21 -29.04 -8.79
N ASP A 16 -7.14 -29.35 -8.06
CA ASP A 16 -6.82 -30.70 -7.61
C ASP A 16 -7.77 -31.13 -6.46
N GLU A 17 -8.41 -32.29 -6.63
CA GLU A 17 -9.36 -32.86 -5.66
C GLU A 17 -8.73 -33.12 -4.28
N THR A 18 -7.40 -33.26 -4.19
CA THR A 18 -6.67 -33.42 -2.92
C THR A 18 -6.82 -32.24 -1.96
N TYR A 19 -7.19 -31.05 -2.45
CA TYR A 19 -7.37 -29.85 -1.62
C TYR A 19 -8.84 -29.53 -1.31
N LYS A 20 -9.80 -30.23 -1.92
CA LYS A 20 -11.24 -29.89 -1.91
C LYS A 20 -11.85 -29.72 -0.52
N GLU A 21 -11.55 -30.63 0.40
CA GLU A 21 -12.05 -30.53 1.77
C GLU A 21 -11.36 -29.42 2.55
N ARG A 22 -10.03 -29.26 2.41
CA ARG A 22 -9.26 -28.24 3.14
C ARG A 22 -9.57 -26.82 2.67
N GLN A 23 -9.99 -26.62 1.42
CA GLN A 23 -10.29 -25.30 0.86
C GLN A 23 -11.72 -24.80 1.15
N LYS A 24 -12.60 -25.66 1.64
CA LYS A 24 -14.01 -25.31 1.87
C LYS A 24 -14.15 -24.13 2.84
N ASP A 25 -14.87 -23.09 2.42
CA ASP A 25 -15.11 -21.84 3.16
C ASP A 25 -13.83 -21.07 3.56
N LYS A 26 -12.69 -21.37 2.94
CA LYS A 26 -11.40 -20.73 3.19
C LYS A 26 -11.10 -19.63 2.18
N LYS A 27 -10.35 -18.61 2.62
CA LYS A 27 -9.79 -17.59 1.71
C LYS A 27 -8.35 -17.95 1.39
N ARG A 28 -7.93 -17.81 0.13
CA ARG A 28 -6.56 -18.14 -0.26
C ARG A 28 -5.80 -16.90 -0.72
N ALA A 29 -4.48 -16.99 -0.62
CA ALA A 29 -3.59 -16.06 -1.28
C ALA A 29 -3.57 -16.31 -2.79
N ASP A 30 -2.90 -15.45 -3.55
CA ASP A 30 -2.83 -15.57 -5.01
C ASP A 30 -1.77 -16.58 -5.49
N TYR A 31 -0.58 -16.58 -4.89
CA TYR A 31 0.56 -17.36 -5.38
C TYR A 31 1.38 -18.05 -4.28
N LEU A 32 1.98 -19.18 -4.65
CA LEU A 32 3.10 -19.80 -3.93
C LEU A 32 4.37 -19.62 -4.75
N LEU A 33 5.44 -19.16 -4.11
CA LEU A 33 6.72 -18.88 -4.77
C LEU A 33 7.85 -19.71 -4.16
N PHE A 34 8.88 -19.96 -4.98
CA PHE A 34 10.17 -20.54 -4.57
C PHE A 34 10.04 -21.84 -3.79
N ASP A 35 9.49 -22.88 -4.43
CA ASP A 35 9.20 -24.17 -3.80
C ASP A 35 8.31 -24.02 -2.56
N ARG A 36 7.31 -23.13 -2.69
CA ARG A 36 6.31 -22.80 -1.67
C ARG A 36 6.86 -22.20 -0.38
N LYS A 37 8.13 -21.77 -0.34
CA LYS A 37 8.72 -21.09 0.84
C LYS A 37 8.10 -19.72 1.10
N LEU A 38 7.47 -19.12 0.10
CA LEU A 38 6.86 -17.80 0.18
C LEU A 38 5.44 -17.86 -0.37
N ILE A 39 4.48 -17.36 0.42
CA ILE A 39 3.07 -17.19 0.07
C ILE A 39 2.88 -15.71 -0.28
N LEU A 40 2.39 -15.41 -1.48
CA LEU A 40 2.20 -14.05 -1.97
C LEU A 40 0.73 -13.72 -2.16
N GLU A 41 0.30 -12.59 -1.59
CA GLU A 41 -0.98 -11.96 -1.85
C GLU A 41 -0.77 -10.63 -2.55
N LEU A 42 -1.49 -10.35 -3.65
CA LEU A 42 -1.43 -9.09 -4.39
C LEU A 42 -2.68 -8.25 -4.13
N LYS A 43 -2.48 -7.01 -3.68
CA LYS A 43 -3.54 -6.01 -3.52
C LYS A 43 -3.24 -4.77 -4.36
N SER A 44 -3.94 -4.67 -5.49
CA SER A 44 -3.93 -3.47 -6.32
C SER A 44 -4.88 -2.40 -5.76
N LEU A 45 -4.38 -1.18 -5.58
CA LEU A 45 -5.18 -0.03 -5.15
C LEU A 45 -5.84 0.58 -6.38
N VAL A 46 -7.12 0.26 -6.60
CA VAL A 46 -7.86 0.65 -7.82
C VAL A 46 -8.90 1.74 -7.60
N LYS A 47 -9.31 1.99 -6.35
CA LYS A 47 -10.37 2.95 -6.03
C LYS A 47 -9.76 4.22 -5.46
N ASP A 48 -9.92 5.32 -6.19
CA ASP A 48 -9.58 6.66 -5.73
C ASP A 48 -10.54 7.09 -4.60
N PRO A 49 -10.04 7.34 -3.37
CA PRO A 49 -10.85 7.80 -2.26
C PRO A 49 -11.04 9.33 -2.22
N SER A 50 -10.67 10.09 -3.26
CA SER A 50 -10.78 11.56 -3.29
C SER A 50 -12.16 12.10 -2.92
N SER A 51 -13.25 11.41 -3.30
CA SER A 51 -14.61 11.81 -2.91
C SER A 51 -14.82 11.85 -1.39
N LYS A 52 -14.13 11.00 -0.63
CA LYS A 52 -14.21 11.00 0.85
C LYS A 52 -13.52 12.21 1.46
N VAL A 53 -12.49 12.73 0.78
CA VAL A 53 -11.81 13.96 1.19
C VAL A 53 -12.79 15.13 1.04
N GLU A 54 -13.44 15.22 -0.11
CA GLU A 54 -14.45 16.24 -0.40
C GLU A 54 -15.62 16.18 0.59
N GLU A 55 -16.18 14.99 0.80
CA GLU A 55 -17.28 14.77 1.75
C GLU A 55 -16.92 15.22 3.18
N GLU A 56 -15.68 15.02 3.62
CA GLU A 56 -15.25 15.45 4.96
C GLU A 56 -15.03 16.97 5.02
N ILE A 57 -14.47 17.58 3.98
CA ILE A 57 -14.27 19.04 3.92
C ILE A 57 -15.61 19.78 3.84
N ASP A 58 -16.58 19.25 3.10
CA ASP A 58 -17.89 19.89 2.93
C ASP A 58 -18.66 20.03 4.24
N LYS A 59 -18.43 19.16 5.22
CA LYS A 59 -19.00 19.27 6.58
C LYS A 59 -18.57 20.54 7.30
N HIS A 60 -17.45 21.15 6.89
CA HIS A 60 -16.85 22.31 7.53
C HIS A 60 -17.02 23.61 6.73
N ARG A 61 -17.58 23.53 5.51
CA ARG A 61 -17.63 24.65 4.55
C ARG A 61 -18.48 25.84 5.03
N ASN A 62 -19.45 25.61 5.91
CA ASN A 62 -20.34 26.65 6.43
C ASN A 62 -19.83 27.32 7.72
N ARG A 63 -18.62 27.00 8.18
CA ARG A 63 -18.06 27.63 9.38
C ARG A 63 -17.54 29.02 9.06
N GLU A 64 -17.61 29.92 10.05
CA GLU A 64 -17.10 31.29 9.91
C GLU A 64 -15.57 31.35 9.72
N ASP A 65 -14.85 30.38 10.29
CA ASP A 65 -13.39 30.24 10.17
C ASP A 65 -12.94 29.46 8.92
N PHE A 66 -13.89 29.01 8.09
CA PHE A 66 -13.55 28.33 6.85
C PHE A 66 -13.00 29.34 5.83
N PRO A 67 -11.81 29.10 5.24
CA PRO A 67 -11.21 30.06 4.34
C PRO A 67 -12.06 30.26 3.08
N LEU A 68 -12.14 31.50 2.60
CA LEU A 68 -12.73 31.80 1.29
C LEU A 68 -11.80 31.27 0.20
N ILE A 69 -12.23 30.21 -0.48
CA ILE A 69 -11.45 29.56 -1.53
C ILE A 69 -11.98 30.02 -2.89
N TYR A 70 -11.12 30.70 -3.65
CA TYR A 70 -11.35 31.00 -5.07
C TYR A 70 -10.53 30.04 -5.92
N GLY A 71 -11.20 29.17 -6.68
CA GLY A 71 -10.55 28.15 -7.51
C GLY A 71 -10.14 26.90 -6.72
N GLN A 72 -9.05 26.26 -7.15
CA GLN A 72 -8.52 25.05 -6.52
C GLN A 72 -7.47 25.42 -5.46
N THR A 73 -7.49 24.75 -4.30
CA THR A 73 -6.50 24.98 -3.26
C THR A 73 -6.07 23.67 -2.60
N ASP A 74 -4.83 23.63 -2.12
CA ASP A 74 -4.26 22.46 -1.45
C ASP A 74 -4.98 22.21 -0.11
N LEU A 75 -5.37 20.95 0.13
CA LEU A 75 -6.03 20.51 1.37
C LEU A 75 -5.31 21.01 2.62
N GLN A 76 -3.98 20.91 2.66
CA GLN A 76 -3.18 21.33 3.82
C GLN A 76 -3.25 22.84 4.05
N LYS A 77 -3.47 23.64 3.01
CA LYS A 77 -3.72 25.08 3.18
C LYS A 77 -5.06 25.32 3.85
N ILE A 78 -6.13 24.61 3.46
CA ILE A 78 -7.45 24.73 4.10
C ILE A 78 -7.33 24.37 5.59
N LEU A 79 -6.75 23.21 5.88
CA LEU A 79 -6.68 22.67 7.23
C LEU A 79 -5.85 23.56 8.17
N LYS A 80 -4.80 24.23 7.69
CA LYS A 80 -4.01 25.17 8.49
C LYS A 80 -4.78 26.40 8.97
N HIS A 81 -5.87 26.78 8.31
CA HIS A 81 -6.71 27.91 8.72
C HIS A 81 -7.78 27.50 9.74
N LEU A 82 -8.05 26.20 9.88
CA LEU A 82 -9.03 25.69 10.82
C LEU A 82 -8.37 25.38 12.18
N PRO A 83 -8.94 25.82 13.31
CA PRO A 83 -8.39 25.57 14.64
C PRO A 83 -8.30 24.08 15.00
N ASP A 84 -9.19 23.25 14.43
CA ASP A 84 -9.23 21.79 14.58
C ASP A 84 -8.71 21.05 13.33
N GLY A 85 -7.99 21.74 12.45
CA GLY A 85 -7.52 21.22 11.16
C GLY A 85 -6.73 19.90 11.26
N GLU A 86 -5.94 19.71 12.32
CA GLU A 86 -5.22 18.47 12.55
C GLU A 86 -6.17 17.28 12.83
N SER A 87 -7.25 17.51 13.57
CA SER A 87 -8.26 16.50 13.85
C SER A 87 -9.00 16.09 12.58
N ILE A 88 -9.35 17.08 11.74
CA ILE A 88 -9.95 16.86 10.42
C ILE A 88 -8.98 16.07 9.53
N ASN A 89 -7.70 16.46 9.49
CA ASN A 89 -6.67 15.76 8.73
C ASN A 89 -6.59 14.28 9.12
N ARG A 90 -6.59 13.97 10.42
CA ARG A 90 -6.59 12.59 10.92
C ARG A 90 -7.82 11.79 10.47
N ARG A 91 -9.01 12.40 10.46
CA ARG A 91 -10.23 11.76 9.95
C ARG A 91 -10.15 11.46 8.47
N ILE A 92 -9.71 12.44 7.67
CA ILE A 92 -9.48 12.28 6.23
C ILE A 92 -8.51 11.12 5.98
N HIS A 93 -7.32 11.15 6.61
CA HIS A 93 -6.31 10.10 6.48
C HIS A 93 -6.84 8.71 6.84
N ARG A 94 -7.63 8.60 7.92
CA ARG A 94 -8.26 7.32 8.31
C ARG A 94 -9.24 6.84 7.24
N ASP A 95 -10.07 7.73 6.71
CA ASP A 95 -11.17 7.37 5.83
C ASP A 95 -10.68 6.99 4.42
N ILE A 96 -9.64 7.67 3.92
CA ILE A 96 -8.99 7.32 2.65
C ILE A 96 -8.23 5.99 2.74
N THR A 97 -7.57 5.72 3.87
CA THR A 97 -6.74 4.50 4.04
C THR A 97 -7.51 3.28 4.55
N ARG A 98 -8.83 3.39 4.77
CA ARG A 98 -9.66 2.28 5.24
C ARG A 98 -9.66 1.07 4.30
N SER A 99 -9.53 1.28 2.99
CA SER A 99 -9.40 0.20 2.01
C SER A 99 -8.10 -0.58 2.18
N VAL A 100 -7.00 0.12 2.44
CA VAL A 100 -5.68 -0.47 2.72
C VAL A 100 -5.75 -1.34 3.97
N GLU A 101 -6.37 -0.84 5.05
CA GLU A 101 -6.58 -1.63 6.28
C GLU A 101 -7.41 -2.89 6.01
N LYS A 102 -8.52 -2.78 5.29
CA LYS A 102 -9.37 -3.93 4.95
C LYS A 102 -8.59 -4.96 4.12
N GLY A 103 -7.77 -4.49 3.18
CA GLY A 103 -6.88 -5.33 2.39
C GLY A 103 -5.90 -6.11 3.26
N LEU A 104 -5.28 -5.43 4.23
CA LEU A 104 -4.34 -6.03 5.18
C LEU A 104 -4.99 -7.11 6.04
N ARG A 105 -6.14 -6.83 6.65
CA ARG A 105 -6.88 -7.82 7.45
C ARG A 105 -7.33 -9.02 6.61
N SER A 106 -7.68 -8.79 5.35
CA SER A 106 -8.01 -9.87 4.42
C SER A 106 -6.79 -10.74 4.13
N ALA A 107 -5.65 -10.12 3.85
CA ALA A 107 -4.40 -10.81 3.54
C ALA A 107 -3.94 -11.68 4.72
N ASP A 108 -3.99 -11.15 5.95
CA ASP A 108 -3.67 -11.90 7.17
C ASP A 108 -4.50 -13.20 7.28
N LYS A 109 -5.83 -13.10 7.07
CA LYS A 109 -6.71 -14.29 7.03
C LYS A 109 -6.38 -15.22 5.86
N GLN A 110 -6.11 -14.68 4.67
CA GLN A 110 -5.75 -15.45 3.49
C GLN A 110 -4.45 -16.24 3.73
N PHE A 111 -3.47 -15.67 4.44
CA PHE A 111 -2.23 -16.37 4.78
C PHE A 111 -2.48 -17.51 5.75
N VAL A 112 -3.25 -17.31 6.83
CA VAL A 112 -3.62 -18.39 7.75
C VAL A 112 -4.29 -19.55 7.01
N ASP A 113 -5.30 -19.24 6.22
CA ASP A 113 -6.08 -20.22 5.50
C ASP A 113 -5.22 -20.92 4.42
N THR A 114 -4.32 -20.21 3.73
CA THR A 114 -3.39 -20.80 2.74
C THR A 114 -2.38 -21.73 3.40
N LYS A 115 -1.78 -21.32 4.53
CA LYS A 115 -0.86 -22.18 5.30
C LYS A 115 -1.56 -23.46 5.74
N TYR A 116 -2.84 -23.39 6.11
CA TYR A 116 -3.63 -24.56 6.45
C TYR A 116 -3.91 -25.47 5.24
N ILE A 117 -4.34 -24.91 4.11
CA ILE A 117 -4.71 -25.69 2.91
C ILE A 117 -3.53 -26.50 2.38
N PHE A 118 -2.34 -25.91 2.37
CA PHE A 118 -1.13 -26.50 1.79
C PHE A 118 -0.12 -27.02 2.81
N GLU A 119 -0.46 -26.96 4.11
CA GLU A 119 0.39 -27.43 5.22
C GLU A 119 1.76 -26.69 5.28
N LEU A 120 1.73 -25.38 5.04
CA LEU A 120 2.90 -24.51 4.84
C LEU A 120 3.23 -23.63 6.06
N ILE A 121 3.31 -24.23 7.25
CA ILE A 121 3.44 -23.48 8.52
C ILE A 121 4.71 -22.60 8.55
N GLU A 122 5.82 -23.10 8.00
CA GLU A 122 7.13 -22.42 7.98
C GLU A 122 7.30 -21.40 6.83
N SER A 123 6.27 -21.20 6.00
CA SER A 123 6.36 -20.30 4.85
C SER A 123 6.22 -18.83 5.24
N ILE A 124 6.97 -17.98 4.56
CA ILE A 124 6.91 -16.53 4.72
C ILE A 124 5.71 -15.99 3.94
N SER A 125 5.02 -15.02 4.52
CA SER A 125 3.81 -14.41 3.99
C SER A 125 4.12 -12.98 3.53
N LEU A 126 4.11 -12.77 2.22
CA LEU A 126 4.42 -11.49 1.58
C LEU A 126 3.13 -10.88 0.99
N LEU A 127 2.74 -9.72 1.51
CA LEU A 127 1.70 -8.90 0.91
C LEU A 127 2.31 -7.90 -0.07
N VAL A 128 1.90 -7.91 -1.33
CA VAL A 128 2.23 -6.87 -2.30
C VAL A 128 1.10 -5.85 -2.34
N VAL A 129 1.44 -4.58 -2.14
CA VAL A 129 0.51 -3.45 -2.32
C VAL A 129 0.96 -2.67 -3.55
N LEU A 130 0.19 -2.77 -4.63
CA LEU A 130 0.47 -2.11 -5.89
C LEU A 130 -0.41 -0.86 -6.05
N ASN A 131 0.21 0.31 -6.10
CA ASN A 131 -0.47 1.57 -6.40
C ASN A 131 -0.09 2.05 -7.80
N GLN A 132 -0.96 1.80 -8.78
CA GLN A 132 -0.65 2.11 -10.18
C GLN A 132 -0.88 3.59 -10.51
N ASP A 133 -1.99 4.17 -10.05
CA ASP A 133 -2.44 5.48 -10.53
C ASP A 133 -3.17 6.34 -9.48
N ILE A 134 -3.24 5.89 -8.23
CA ILE A 134 -3.96 6.58 -7.16
C ILE A 134 -3.02 7.55 -6.41
N GLU A 135 -3.08 8.81 -6.78
CA GLU A 135 -2.18 9.88 -6.28
C GLU A 135 -2.30 10.12 -4.76
N ILE A 136 -3.50 10.00 -4.20
CA ILE A 136 -3.67 10.24 -2.75
C ILE A 136 -2.99 9.16 -1.87
N PHE A 137 -2.64 8.01 -2.45
CA PHE A 137 -1.87 6.97 -1.78
C PHE A 137 -0.37 7.16 -2.04
N SER A 138 0.17 8.28 -1.57
CA SER A 138 1.62 8.50 -1.59
C SER A 138 2.35 7.40 -0.81
N PRO A 139 3.61 7.09 -1.17
CA PRO A 139 4.41 6.10 -0.45
C PRO A 139 4.43 6.37 1.06
N GLU A 140 4.53 7.62 1.51
CA GLU A 140 4.52 7.98 2.93
C GLU A 140 3.18 7.68 3.60
N VAL A 141 2.06 7.95 2.92
CA VAL A 141 0.72 7.63 3.43
C VAL A 141 0.57 6.12 3.59
N LEU A 142 1.00 5.34 2.59
CA LEU A 142 0.97 3.88 2.64
C LEU A 142 1.89 3.35 3.75
N LEU A 143 3.14 3.80 3.80
CA LEU A 143 4.12 3.39 4.81
C LEU A 143 3.62 3.66 6.23
N SER A 144 3.13 4.87 6.48
CA SER A 144 2.58 5.27 7.79
C SER A 144 1.44 4.34 8.20
N ARG A 145 0.47 4.12 7.30
CA ARG A 145 -0.69 3.28 7.61
C ARG A 145 -0.32 1.81 7.80
N LEU A 146 0.49 1.26 6.92
CA LEU A 146 0.91 -0.14 6.96
C LEU A 146 1.72 -0.41 8.22
N SER A 147 2.69 0.46 8.52
CA SER A 147 3.50 0.36 9.74
C SER A 147 2.65 0.43 11.00
N GLN A 148 1.63 1.30 11.02
CA GLN A 148 0.69 1.37 12.13
C GLN A 148 0.02 0.01 12.39
N HIS A 149 -0.43 -0.71 11.35
CA HIS A 149 -1.10 -2.00 11.52
C HIS A 149 -0.15 -3.16 11.84
N LEU A 150 1.07 -3.14 11.28
CA LEU A 150 2.09 -4.16 11.56
C LEU A 150 2.65 -4.05 12.99
N CYS A 151 2.67 -2.82 13.55
CA CYS A 151 3.21 -2.52 14.88
C CYS A 151 2.15 -2.31 15.96
N SER A 152 0.86 -2.22 15.61
CA SER A 152 -0.21 -1.88 16.57
C SER A 152 -0.35 -2.95 17.65
N SER A 153 -0.45 -2.49 18.90
CA SER A 153 -0.82 -3.31 20.06
C SER A 153 -2.19 -2.93 20.62
N LEU A 154 -2.96 -2.10 19.90
CA LEU A 154 -4.26 -1.60 20.37
C LEU A 154 -5.35 -2.68 20.20
N PRO A 155 -6.25 -2.88 21.17
CA PRO A 155 -7.36 -3.83 21.04
C PRO A 155 -8.28 -3.55 19.84
N SER A 156 -8.49 -2.27 19.51
CA SER A 156 -9.32 -1.83 18.39
C SER A 156 -8.64 -2.00 17.02
N SER A 157 -7.34 -2.28 17.01
CA SER A 157 -6.58 -2.57 15.81
C SER A 157 -5.52 -3.62 16.14
N PRO A 158 -5.90 -4.89 16.33
CA PRO A 158 -4.97 -5.91 16.73
C PRO A 158 -3.88 -6.05 15.66
N ARG A 159 -2.69 -6.40 16.14
CA ARG A 159 -1.54 -6.68 15.29
C ARG A 159 -1.88 -7.76 14.27
N LEU A 160 -1.32 -7.63 13.08
CA LEU A 160 -1.36 -8.69 12.07
C LEU A 160 -0.19 -9.63 12.33
N GLU A 161 -0.50 -10.86 12.71
CA GLU A 161 0.48 -11.87 13.12
C GLU A 161 0.97 -12.73 11.96
N ASN A 162 0.21 -12.78 10.87
CA ASN A 162 0.46 -13.68 9.74
C ASN A 162 0.99 -12.94 8.50
N VAL A 163 1.29 -11.65 8.64
CA VAL A 163 1.93 -10.84 7.59
C VAL A 163 3.39 -10.63 7.98
N ASP A 164 4.30 -11.32 7.30
CA ASP A 164 5.73 -11.27 7.59
C ASP A 164 6.37 -10.04 6.92
N PHE A 165 5.98 -9.78 5.68
CA PHE A 165 6.45 -8.64 4.90
C PHE A 165 5.31 -7.95 4.13
N VAL A 166 5.47 -6.65 3.91
CA VAL A 166 4.67 -5.89 2.96
C VAL A 166 5.58 -5.23 1.94
N TRP A 167 5.41 -5.54 0.67
CA TRP A 167 6.13 -4.92 -0.44
C TRP A 167 5.22 -3.92 -1.15
N ILE A 168 5.55 -2.64 -1.02
CA ILE A 168 4.84 -1.53 -1.65
C ILE A 168 5.50 -1.22 -2.99
N ILE A 169 4.71 -1.17 -4.05
CA ILE A 169 5.13 -0.71 -5.37
C ILE A 169 4.25 0.48 -5.73
N SER A 170 4.84 1.66 -5.92
CA SER A 170 4.11 2.84 -6.39
C SER A 170 4.53 3.19 -7.80
N GLU A 171 3.62 3.07 -8.75
CA GLU A 171 3.78 3.57 -10.12
C GLU A 171 3.13 4.97 -10.26
N SER A 172 2.30 5.36 -9.29
CA SER A 172 1.65 6.68 -9.25
C SER A 172 2.56 7.80 -8.73
N HIS A 173 3.73 7.45 -8.16
CA HIS A 173 4.68 8.40 -7.60
C HIS A 173 6.11 8.09 -8.05
N LEU A 174 6.90 9.15 -8.16
CA LEU A 174 8.33 9.09 -8.41
C LEU A 174 9.08 9.49 -7.14
N CYS A 175 10.10 8.72 -6.82
CA CYS A 175 11.10 9.01 -5.82
C CYS A 175 12.15 9.96 -6.42
N VAL A 176 12.45 11.04 -5.70
CA VAL A 176 13.52 11.97 -6.05
C VAL A 176 14.76 11.56 -5.27
N VAL A 177 15.70 10.92 -5.96
CA VAL A 177 17.00 10.50 -5.40
C VAL A 177 18.10 11.27 -6.13
N PRO A 178 19.16 11.72 -5.43
CA PRO A 178 20.33 12.29 -6.09
C PRO A 178 20.85 11.37 -7.20
N ASN A 179 21.08 11.93 -8.39
CA ASN A 179 21.61 11.23 -9.59
C ASN A 179 20.69 10.17 -10.22
N ILE A 180 19.47 9.96 -9.71
CA ILE A 180 18.51 9.02 -10.29
C ILE A 180 17.18 9.75 -10.51
N PRO A 181 16.98 10.35 -11.69
CA PRO A 181 15.72 10.99 -11.99
C PRO A 181 14.61 9.94 -12.18
N ASN A 182 13.42 10.22 -11.64
CA ASN A 182 12.18 9.49 -11.93
C ASN A 182 12.21 7.99 -11.61
N ALA A 183 12.66 7.61 -10.40
CA ALA A 183 12.59 6.23 -9.94
C ALA A 183 11.22 5.91 -9.35
N PHE A 184 10.61 4.77 -9.69
CA PHE A 184 9.42 4.29 -8.99
C PHE A 184 9.83 3.66 -7.65
N PRO A 185 9.19 4.03 -6.53
CA PRO A 185 9.53 3.46 -5.25
C PRO A 185 9.00 2.03 -5.09
N SER A 186 9.91 1.18 -4.63
CA SER A 186 9.70 -0.23 -4.31
C SER A 186 10.21 -0.44 -2.89
N ILE A 187 9.31 -0.55 -1.92
CA ILE A 187 9.63 -0.47 -0.49
C ILE A 187 9.19 -1.74 0.22
N LEU A 188 10.13 -2.37 0.93
CA LEU A 188 9.85 -3.56 1.74
C LEU A 188 9.73 -3.17 3.21
N LEU A 189 8.56 -3.41 3.79
CA LEU A 189 8.32 -3.35 5.24
C LEU A 189 8.43 -4.75 5.83
N LYS A 190 9.14 -4.85 6.96
CA LYS A 190 9.26 -6.06 7.76
C LYS A 190 8.37 -5.96 9.00
N SER A 191 7.64 -7.03 9.32
CA SER A 191 6.92 -7.11 10.59
C SER A 191 7.90 -7.20 11.79
N PRO A 192 7.68 -6.46 12.89
CA PRO A 192 8.67 -6.36 13.97
C PRO A 192 9.07 -7.68 14.64
N ASN A 193 8.22 -8.72 14.60
CA ASN A 193 8.46 -10.00 15.28
C ASN A 193 8.95 -11.09 14.33
N LEU A 194 9.19 -10.76 13.06
CA LEU A 194 9.62 -11.73 12.07
C LEU A 194 11.02 -12.25 12.41
N LYS A 195 11.12 -13.58 12.59
CA LYS A 195 12.39 -14.30 12.72
C LYS A 195 13.26 -14.02 11.50
N GLN A 196 14.56 -13.93 11.70
CA GLN A 196 15.47 -13.69 10.59
C GLN A 196 15.53 -14.93 9.68
N HIS A 197 15.33 -14.71 8.39
CA HIS A 197 15.42 -15.75 7.37
C HIS A 197 16.47 -15.30 6.34
N GLU A 198 17.71 -15.77 6.48
CA GLU A 198 18.82 -15.38 5.59
C GLU A 198 18.52 -15.67 4.12
N TRP A 199 17.73 -16.72 3.85
CA TRP A 199 17.32 -17.11 2.51
C TRP A 199 16.30 -16.14 1.87
N PHE A 200 15.61 -15.30 2.65
CA PHE A 200 14.55 -14.44 2.11
C PHE A 200 15.11 -13.33 1.22
N ALA A 201 16.17 -12.65 1.66
CA ALA A 201 16.76 -11.52 0.94
C ALA A 201 17.10 -11.84 -0.53
N PRO A 202 17.88 -12.89 -0.85
CA PRO A 202 18.21 -13.20 -2.25
C PRO A 202 16.97 -13.60 -3.08
N LEU A 203 15.95 -14.22 -2.48
CA LEU A 203 14.70 -14.55 -3.18
C LEU A 203 13.87 -13.30 -3.48
N PHE A 204 13.81 -12.37 -2.53
CA PHE A 204 13.12 -11.10 -2.70
C PHE A 204 13.81 -10.22 -3.76
N GLU A 205 15.14 -10.14 -3.75
CA GLU A 205 15.89 -9.44 -4.80
C GLU A 205 15.60 -10.02 -6.20
N LYS A 206 15.57 -11.35 -6.32
CA LYS A 206 15.17 -12.01 -7.57
C LYS A 206 13.76 -11.63 -7.99
N LEU A 207 12.81 -11.57 -7.06
CA LEU A 207 11.43 -11.16 -7.34
C LEU A 207 11.35 -9.69 -7.82
N GLN A 208 12.05 -8.78 -7.14
CA GLN A 208 12.12 -7.36 -7.53
C GLN A 208 12.76 -7.18 -8.91
N LEU A 209 13.82 -7.93 -9.20
CA LEU A 209 14.51 -7.89 -10.48
C LEU A 209 13.62 -8.38 -11.64
N GLU A 210 12.88 -9.47 -11.43
CA GLU A 210 11.94 -9.98 -12.44
C GLU A 210 10.77 -9.01 -12.67
N TRP A 211 10.27 -8.35 -11.62
CA TRP A 211 9.26 -7.30 -11.78
C TRP A 211 9.81 -6.09 -12.54
N ALA A 212 11.02 -5.63 -12.23
CA ALA A 212 11.65 -4.51 -12.93
C ALA A 212 11.89 -4.86 -14.43
N ARG A 213 12.43 -6.04 -14.70
CA ARG A 213 12.63 -6.56 -16.07
C ARG A 213 11.33 -6.67 -16.86
N PHE A 214 10.27 -7.18 -16.23
CA PHE A 214 8.95 -7.28 -16.86
C PHE A 214 8.44 -5.91 -17.32
N ASN A 215 8.70 -4.85 -16.53
CA ASN A 215 8.33 -3.48 -16.86
C ASN A 215 9.38 -2.73 -17.72
N GLY A 216 10.48 -3.38 -18.12
CA GLY A 216 11.55 -2.74 -18.88
C GLY A 216 12.33 -1.69 -18.09
N LEU A 217 12.35 -1.80 -16.76
CA LEU A 217 12.99 -0.85 -15.85
C LEU A 217 14.28 -1.43 -15.24
N PRO A 218 15.30 -0.60 -14.97
CA PRO A 218 16.44 -0.99 -14.14
C PRO A 218 16.03 -1.06 -12.66
N LEU A 219 16.59 -2.02 -11.92
CA LEU A 219 16.49 -2.06 -10.46
C LEU A 219 17.65 -1.27 -9.85
N VAL A 220 17.33 -0.31 -8.98
CA VAL A 220 18.32 0.42 -8.18
C VAL A 220 18.04 0.12 -6.71
N GLN A 221 19.05 -0.44 -6.02
CA GLN A 221 18.98 -0.60 -4.57
C GLN A 221 19.50 0.66 -3.88
N LEU A 222 18.68 1.24 -3.02
CA LEU A 222 19.10 2.32 -2.12
C LEU A 222 19.54 1.69 -0.81
N ASN A 223 20.82 1.81 -0.46
CA ASN A 223 21.27 1.44 0.87
C ASN A 223 20.98 2.59 1.84
N MET A 224 20.03 2.38 2.75
CA MET A 224 19.64 3.39 3.74
C MET A 224 20.80 3.77 4.68
N GLU A 225 21.80 2.89 4.87
CA GLU A 225 23.01 3.19 5.64
C GLU A 225 23.93 4.20 4.95
N SER A 226 23.85 4.30 3.62
CA SER A 226 24.62 5.25 2.81
C SER A 226 23.91 6.60 2.59
N MET A 227 22.66 6.73 3.05
CA MET A 227 21.93 7.97 3.00
C MET A 227 22.14 8.73 4.32
N GLU A 228 22.71 9.94 4.24
CA GLU A 228 22.95 10.79 5.42
C GLU A 228 21.69 11.04 6.26
N SER A 229 20.49 10.93 5.64
CA SER A 229 19.21 10.81 6.36
C SER A 229 18.10 10.22 5.47
N PRO A 230 17.23 9.34 6.00
CA PRO A 230 15.97 8.93 5.36
C PRO A 230 15.06 10.10 4.96
N SER A 231 15.20 11.26 5.61
CA SER A 231 14.40 12.46 5.34
C SER A 231 14.69 13.13 3.99
N ASN A 232 15.73 12.70 3.28
CA ASN A 232 16.11 13.27 1.98
C ASN A 232 15.37 12.59 0.81
N ILE A 233 14.59 11.54 1.09
CA ILE A 233 13.72 10.92 0.09
C ILE A 233 12.43 11.71 0.03
N SER A 234 12.16 12.33 -1.11
CA SER A 234 10.87 12.98 -1.39
C SER A 234 10.16 12.27 -2.53
N PHE A 235 8.84 12.22 -2.44
CA PHE A 235 8.00 11.62 -3.46
C PHE A 235 7.17 12.69 -4.15
N ARG A 236 7.02 12.57 -5.47
CA ARG A 236 6.16 13.45 -6.28
C ARG A 236 5.24 12.60 -7.15
N SER A 237 4.10 13.15 -7.55
CA SER A 237 3.19 12.46 -8.48
C SER A 237 3.92 12.12 -9.80
N ALA A 238 3.67 10.92 -10.31
CA ALA A 238 4.18 10.48 -11.61
C ALA A 238 3.37 11.03 -12.79
N LYS A 239 2.13 11.48 -12.53
CA LYS A 239 1.36 12.22 -13.52
C LYS A 239 2.03 13.58 -13.73
N VAL A 240 2.30 13.92 -15.00
CA VAL A 240 2.71 15.29 -15.40
C VAL A 240 1.67 16.25 -14.85
N GLU A 241 2.09 17.36 -14.22
CA GLU A 241 1.23 18.31 -13.51
C GLU A 241 -0.01 18.70 -14.32
N GLU A 242 -1.10 17.96 -14.12
CA GLU A 242 -2.46 18.49 -14.12
C GLU A 242 -2.89 18.57 -12.65
N PRO A 243 -3.58 19.64 -12.25
CA PRO A 243 -3.63 20.06 -10.86
C PRO A 243 -4.23 19.00 -9.93
N LYS A 244 -3.49 18.79 -8.83
CA LYS A 244 -3.77 17.91 -7.68
C LYS A 244 -5.24 17.91 -7.27
N THR A 245 -5.73 16.74 -6.87
CA THR A 245 -7.04 16.43 -6.25
C THR A 245 -7.98 17.64 -6.12
N THR A 246 -8.83 17.77 -7.13
CA THR A 246 -9.63 18.96 -7.42
C THR A 246 -10.96 18.95 -6.66
N ILE A 247 -11.16 19.86 -5.71
CA ILE A 247 -12.50 20.14 -5.16
C ILE A 247 -13.17 21.22 -6.02
N GLN A 248 -14.23 20.90 -6.76
CA GLN A 248 -15.01 21.90 -7.50
C GLN A 248 -15.94 22.69 -6.55
N ALA A 249 -15.79 24.01 -6.51
CA ALA A 249 -16.77 24.90 -5.89
C ALA A 249 -17.97 25.09 -6.82
N ARG A 250 -19.18 24.66 -6.40
CA ARG A 250 -20.42 25.09 -7.05
C ARG A 250 -20.67 26.56 -6.71
N ARG A 251 -20.95 27.36 -7.75
CA ARG A 251 -21.30 28.79 -7.65
C ARG A 251 -22.43 28.99 -6.64
N PHE A 252 -22.20 29.86 -5.65
CA PHE A 252 -23.30 30.50 -4.95
C PHE A 252 -24.04 31.38 -5.96
N SER A 253 -25.30 31.05 -6.22
CA SER A 253 -26.23 31.98 -6.84
C SER A 253 -26.67 32.92 -5.74
N ALA A 254 -26.27 34.18 -5.82
CA ALA A 254 -26.76 35.21 -4.90
C ALA A 254 -28.24 35.52 -5.21
N PRO A 255 -29.06 35.80 -4.18
CA PRO A 255 -30.43 36.30 -4.37
C PRO A 255 -30.47 37.71 -4.96
#